data_AF-A0A848X3A1-F1
#
_entry.id   AF-A0A848X3A1-F1
#
_cell.length_a   1.000
_cell.length_b   1.000
_cell.length_c   1.000
_cell.angle_alpha   90.00
_cell.angle_beta   90.00
_cell.angle_gamma   90.00
#
_symmetry.space_group_name_H-M   'P 1'
#
loop_
_entity.id
_entity.type
_entity.pdbx_description
1 polymer ?
#
loop_
_entity_poly.entity_id
_entity_poly.type
_entity_poly.pdbx_seq_one_letter_code
_entity_poly.pdbx_strand_id
1 'polypeptide(L)'
;MDSTLRDDGARYTLTVERRLSYPPAKVWRVLTQRDLLVQWFPCDIEGDWIARAPLRFHFFHGEDEDMPEEEQRGEVLTVDEGRLLEFRWGTHVLRYELEPDGDGCLLRLYETFDDPTWGARNAAGWEMCLDNLGLVLDGAAALKFVASVWRAKFERYRDEFEPEFGPQDDPTGKHPLLKDEAVAGDA
;
A
#
# COMPACT_ATOMS: atom_id res chain seq x y z
N MET A 1 8.37 -1.93 -11.62
CA MET A 1 7.35 -2.52 -10.75
C MET A 1 6.21 -2.85 -11.66
N ASP A 2 5.67 -4.05 -11.49
CA ASP A 2 4.57 -4.53 -12.30
C ASP A 2 3.41 -4.75 -11.33
N SER A 3 2.26 -4.13 -11.62
CA SER A 3 1.04 -4.33 -10.83
C SER A 3 -0.02 -4.95 -11.72
N THR A 4 -0.71 -5.97 -11.23
CA THR A 4 -1.75 -6.69 -11.97
C THR A 4 -2.98 -6.86 -11.09
N LEU A 5 -4.16 -6.72 -11.68
CA LEU A 5 -5.44 -6.94 -11.03
C LEU A 5 -6.04 -8.26 -11.50
N ARG A 6 -6.64 -9.03 -10.59
CA ARG A 6 -7.29 -10.30 -10.88
C ARG A 6 -8.65 -10.40 -10.21
N ASP A 7 -9.63 -10.95 -10.92
CA ASP A 7 -10.93 -11.36 -10.37
C ASP A 7 -10.83 -12.79 -9.81
N ASP A 8 -11.12 -12.94 -8.52
CA ASP A 8 -11.11 -14.22 -7.79
C ASP A 8 -12.54 -14.78 -7.60
N GLY A 9 -13.50 -14.23 -8.32
CA GLY A 9 -14.92 -14.57 -8.34
C GLY A 9 -15.72 -13.87 -7.25
N ALA A 10 -15.23 -13.89 -6.01
CA ALA A 10 -15.90 -13.23 -4.87
C ALA A 10 -15.29 -11.87 -4.50
N ARG A 11 -14.01 -11.68 -4.85
CA ARG A 11 -13.18 -10.53 -4.48
C ARG A 11 -12.17 -10.28 -5.60
N TYR A 12 -11.48 -9.15 -5.53
CA TYR A 12 -10.41 -8.79 -6.44
C TYR A 12 -9.08 -8.79 -5.71
N THR A 13 -8.02 -9.22 -6.39
CA THR A 13 -6.67 -9.22 -5.84
C THR A 13 -5.75 -8.42 -6.75
N LEU A 14 -5.21 -7.33 -6.20
CA LEU A 14 -4.10 -6.58 -6.77
C LEU A 14 -2.79 -7.22 -6.33
N THR A 15 -1.91 -7.52 -7.28
CA THR A 15 -0.53 -7.97 -7.01
C THR A 15 0.43 -6.90 -7.46
N VAL A 16 1.37 -6.49 -6.60
CA VAL A 16 2.46 -5.56 -6.92
C VAL A 16 3.79 -6.24 -6.65
N GLU A 17 4.63 -6.36 -7.68
CA GLU A 17 5.94 -7.01 -7.58
C GLU A 17 7.11 -6.00 -7.66
N ARG A 18 8.03 -6.09 -6.70
CA ARG A 18 9.25 -5.29 -6.67
C ARG A 18 10.48 -6.15 -6.37
N ARG A 19 11.44 -6.15 -7.30
CA ARG A 19 12.80 -6.65 -7.03
C ARG A 19 13.60 -5.63 -6.21
N LEU A 20 14.27 -6.11 -5.18
CA LEU A 20 15.07 -5.33 -4.24
C LEU A 20 16.48 -5.90 -4.17
N SER A 21 17.51 -5.05 -4.21
CA SER A 21 18.92 -5.46 -4.06
C SER A 21 19.33 -5.67 -2.60
N TYR A 22 18.38 -6.05 -1.75
CA TYR A 22 18.56 -6.20 -0.31
C TYR A 22 18.12 -7.59 0.14
N PRO A 23 18.82 -8.21 1.11
CA PRO A 23 18.44 -9.52 1.60
C PRO A 23 17.08 -9.46 2.31
N PRO A 24 16.28 -10.56 2.29
CA PRO A 24 14.96 -10.61 2.92
C PRO A 24 14.95 -10.13 4.36
N ALA A 25 15.98 -10.46 5.16
CA ALA A 25 16.07 -10.04 6.56
C ALA A 25 16.10 -8.51 6.73
N LYS A 26 16.74 -7.77 5.81
CA LYS A 26 16.76 -6.30 5.86
C LYS A 26 15.39 -5.73 5.47
N VAL A 27 14.76 -6.29 4.45
CA VAL A 27 13.42 -5.86 4.00
C VAL A 27 12.37 -6.16 5.06
N TRP A 28 12.44 -7.34 5.68
CA TRP A 28 11.58 -7.75 6.79
C TRP A 28 11.62 -6.77 7.95
N ARG A 29 12.81 -6.25 8.29
CA ARG A 29 12.98 -5.24 9.33
C ARG A 29 12.23 -3.95 8.99
N VAL A 30 12.32 -3.47 7.75
CA VAL A 30 11.60 -2.26 7.27
C VAL A 30 10.09 -2.49 7.21
N LEU A 31 9.66 -3.74 6.96
CA LEU A 31 8.27 -4.14 6.91
C LEU A 31 7.61 -4.28 8.29
N THR A 32 8.38 -4.63 9.33
CA THR A 32 7.82 -5.01 10.65
C THR A 32 8.18 -4.06 11.78
N GLN A 33 9.26 -3.28 11.69
CA GLN A 33 9.57 -2.30 12.72
C GLN A 33 8.74 -1.03 12.52
N ARG A 34 7.87 -0.72 13.47
CA ARG A 34 6.95 0.44 13.41
C ARG A 34 7.65 1.75 13.01
N ASP A 35 8.80 2.06 13.62
CA ASP A 35 9.58 3.28 13.33
C ASP A 35 10.07 3.38 11.87
N LEU A 36 10.23 2.24 11.18
CA LEU A 36 10.60 2.17 9.77
C LEU A 36 9.35 2.10 8.88
N LEU A 37 8.36 1.31 9.30
CA LEU A 37 7.10 1.09 8.61
C LEU A 37 6.34 2.40 8.38
N VAL A 38 6.23 3.21 9.42
CA VAL A 38 5.53 4.51 9.41
C VAL A 38 6.10 5.51 8.39
N GLN A 39 7.31 5.27 7.87
CA GLN A 39 7.94 6.16 6.91
C GLN A 39 7.48 5.93 5.47
N TRP A 40 6.99 4.72 5.15
CA TRP A 40 6.65 4.34 3.77
C TRP A 40 5.23 3.79 3.62
N PHE A 41 4.65 3.24 4.69
CA PHE A 41 3.27 2.76 4.71
C PHE A 41 2.29 3.94 4.78
N PRO A 42 1.08 3.83 4.19
CA PRO A 42 0.12 4.94 4.15
C PRO A 42 -0.36 5.46 5.51
N CYS A 43 -0.23 4.66 6.58
CA CYS A 43 -0.62 5.02 7.94
C CYS A 43 0.34 4.40 8.97
N ASP A 44 0.21 4.78 10.24
CA ASP A 44 0.89 4.11 11.34
C ASP A 44 0.09 2.87 11.78
N ILE A 45 0.78 1.74 11.97
CA ILE A 45 0.18 0.48 12.44
C ILE A 45 0.59 0.24 13.88
N GLU A 46 -0.39 0.22 14.77
CA GLU A 46 -0.23 -0.16 16.16
C GLU A 46 -0.69 -1.61 16.39
N GLY A 47 0.20 -2.43 16.94
CA GLY A 47 -0.06 -3.81 17.31
C GLY A 47 1.20 -4.67 17.24
N ASP A 48 1.07 -5.93 17.62
CA ASP A 48 2.16 -6.91 17.57
C ASP A 48 2.00 -7.83 16.35
N TRP A 49 3.11 -8.17 15.69
CA TRP A 49 3.14 -9.14 14.59
C TRP A 49 3.03 -10.59 15.08
N ILE A 50 1.89 -10.91 15.68
CA ILE A 50 1.56 -12.23 16.23
C ILE A 50 0.23 -12.65 15.64
N ALA A 51 0.12 -13.87 15.11
CA ALA A 51 -1.12 -14.36 14.51
C ALA A 51 -2.32 -14.18 15.45
N ARG A 52 -3.41 -13.61 14.92
CA ARG A 52 -4.65 -13.19 15.61
C ARG A 52 -4.52 -11.98 16.55
N ALA A 53 -3.37 -11.32 16.62
CA ALA A 53 -3.25 -10.08 17.37
C ALA A 53 -4.05 -8.96 16.68
N PRO A 54 -4.76 -8.11 17.45
CA PRO A 54 -5.48 -6.98 16.89
C PRO A 54 -4.50 -5.90 16.42
N LEU A 55 -4.88 -5.22 15.34
CA LEU A 55 -4.16 -4.06 14.80
C LEU A 55 -5.06 -2.82 14.81
N ARG A 56 -4.46 -1.65 15.01
CA ARG A 56 -5.08 -0.34 14.78
C ARG A 56 -4.28 0.45 13.76
N PHE A 57 -5.00 1.12 12.87
CA PHE A 57 -4.44 1.94 11.80
C PHE A 57 -4.71 3.40 12.11
N HIS A 58 -3.66 4.19 12.28
CA HIS A 58 -3.73 5.62 12.58
C HIS A 58 -3.30 6.40 11.35
N PHE A 59 -4.26 7.01 10.67
CA PHE A 59 -4.00 7.75 9.44
C PHE A 59 -3.41 9.12 9.75
N PHE A 60 -2.68 9.66 8.78
CA PHE A 60 -2.10 10.99 8.91
C PHE A 60 -3.13 12.05 8.53
N HIS A 61 -2.88 13.29 8.96
CA HIS A 61 -3.66 14.46 8.53
C HIS A 61 -5.17 14.43 8.85
N GLY A 62 -5.60 13.62 9.84
CA GLY A 62 -6.99 13.57 10.30
C GLY A 62 -7.94 12.82 9.34
N GLU A 63 -7.39 12.02 8.42
CA GLU A 63 -8.17 11.20 7.49
C GLU A 63 -9.03 10.13 8.19
N ASP A 64 -8.71 9.83 9.45
CA ASP A 64 -9.42 8.90 10.33
C ASP A 64 -10.69 9.49 10.97
N GLU A 65 -10.85 10.82 11.03
CA GLU A 65 -11.97 11.47 11.72
C GLU A 65 -13.35 11.12 11.12
N ASP A 66 -13.40 10.95 9.80
CA ASP A 66 -14.62 10.62 9.04
C ASP A 66 -14.71 9.13 8.67
N MET A 67 -13.70 8.33 9.02
CA MET A 67 -13.61 6.91 8.65
C MET A 67 -14.31 6.01 9.68
N PRO A 68 -15.13 5.03 9.28
CA PRO A 68 -15.72 4.05 10.20
C PRO A 68 -14.67 3.34 11.05
N GLU A 69 -14.98 3.07 12.31
CA GLU A 69 -14.04 2.44 13.24
C GLU A 69 -13.59 1.05 12.74
N GLU A 70 -14.46 0.34 12.01
CA GLU A 70 -14.15 -0.95 11.41
C GLU A 70 -13.02 -0.86 10.37
N GLU A 71 -12.95 0.23 9.61
CA GLU A 71 -11.90 0.48 8.60
C GLU A 71 -10.55 0.85 9.23
N GLN A 72 -10.57 1.30 10.48
CA GLN A 72 -9.37 1.61 11.28
C GLN A 72 -8.86 0.43 12.12
N ARG A 73 -9.50 -0.74 11.98
CA ARG A 73 -9.20 -1.95 12.75
C ARG A 73 -8.77 -3.10 11.85
N GLY A 74 -8.03 -4.03 12.43
CA GLY A 74 -7.58 -5.22 11.74
C GLY A 74 -7.09 -6.30 12.68
N GLU A 75 -6.54 -7.35 12.09
CA GLU A 75 -5.87 -8.42 12.81
C GLU A 75 -4.78 -9.05 11.95
N VAL A 76 -3.73 -9.53 12.59
CA VAL A 76 -2.72 -10.35 11.93
C VAL A 76 -3.32 -11.71 11.61
N LEU A 77 -3.21 -12.15 10.36
CA LEU A 77 -3.70 -13.45 9.90
C LEU A 77 -2.59 -14.49 9.93
N THR A 78 -1.46 -14.17 9.30
CA THR A 78 -0.31 -15.09 9.16
C THR A 78 1.00 -14.32 9.33
N VAL A 79 1.95 -14.89 10.07
CA VAL A 79 3.33 -14.41 10.17
C VAL A 79 4.28 -15.60 10.05
N ASP A 80 5.18 -15.54 9.07
CA ASP A 80 6.37 -16.38 8.93
C ASP A 80 7.59 -15.44 8.85
N GLU A 81 8.41 -15.43 9.89
CA GLU A 81 9.46 -14.42 10.06
C GLU A 81 10.45 -14.41 8.89
N GLY A 82 10.65 -13.23 8.30
CA GLY A 82 11.56 -13.03 7.17
C GLY A 82 10.99 -13.46 5.82
N ARG A 83 9.76 -13.97 5.77
CA ARG A 83 9.17 -14.56 4.55
C ARG A 83 7.77 -14.08 4.24
N LEU A 84 6.90 -13.97 5.25
CA LEU A 84 5.49 -13.71 5.03
C LEU A 84 4.84 -12.94 6.16
N LEU A 85 4.15 -11.85 5.80
CA LEU A 85 3.28 -11.12 6.71
C LEU A 85 1.92 -10.92 6.04
N GLU A 86 0.85 -11.36 6.69
CA GLU A 86 -0.51 -11.22 6.21
C GLU A 86 -1.41 -10.68 7.32
N PHE A 87 -2.17 -9.64 7.02
CA PHE A 87 -3.07 -9.01 7.97
C PHE A 87 -4.31 -8.44 7.29
N ARG A 88 -5.40 -8.36 8.05
CA ARG A 88 -6.63 -7.67 7.65
C ARG A 88 -6.53 -6.20 8.02
N TRP A 89 -7.03 -5.33 7.16
CA TRP A 89 -7.21 -3.90 7.37
C TRP A 89 -8.61 -3.50 6.88
N GLY A 90 -9.54 -3.25 7.80
CA GLY A 90 -10.95 -3.08 7.44
C GLY A 90 -11.47 -4.31 6.70
N THR A 91 -12.00 -4.09 5.49
CA THR A 91 -12.41 -5.18 4.60
C THR A 91 -11.24 -5.76 3.80
N HIS A 92 -10.11 -5.06 3.71
CA HIS A 92 -8.96 -5.43 2.89
C HIS A 92 -8.12 -6.51 3.57
N VAL A 93 -7.45 -7.34 2.78
CA VAL A 93 -6.40 -8.24 3.26
C VAL A 93 -5.11 -7.91 2.52
N LEU A 94 -4.07 -7.57 3.28
CA LEU A 94 -2.73 -7.36 2.76
C LEU A 94 -1.86 -8.56 3.07
N ARG A 95 -1.13 -9.03 2.06
CA ARG A 95 -0.16 -10.11 2.17
C ARG A 95 1.15 -9.70 1.52
N TYR A 96 2.20 -9.68 2.31
CA TYR A 96 3.57 -9.44 1.87
C TYR A 96 4.33 -10.75 1.87
N GLU A 97 4.96 -11.08 0.74
CA GLU A 97 5.87 -12.21 0.60
C GLU A 97 7.26 -11.73 0.20
N LEU A 98 8.27 -12.32 0.83
CA LEU A 98 9.69 -12.11 0.54
C LEU A 98 10.30 -13.42 0.05
N GLU A 99 10.71 -13.44 -1.21
CA GLU A 99 11.42 -14.56 -1.82
C GLU A 99 12.87 -14.17 -2.09
N PRO A 100 13.88 -14.93 -1.61
CA PRO A 100 15.27 -14.68 -1.98
C PRO A 100 15.48 -14.69 -3.51
N ASP A 101 16.21 -13.72 -4.04
CA ASP A 101 16.52 -13.60 -5.47
C ASP A 101 17.97 -13.11 -5.63
N GLY A 102 18.91 -14.05 -5.78
CA GLY A 102 20.35 -13.77 -5.79
C GLY A 102 20.83 -13.12 -4.48
N ASP A 103 21.51 -11.98 -4.59
CA ASP A 103 21.95 -11.17 -3.43
C ASP A 103 20.82 -10.31 -2.83
N GLY A 104 19.65 -10.32 -3.47
CA GLY A 104 18.48 -9.52 -3.10
C GLY A 104 17.25 -10.35 -2.76
N CYS A 105 16.08 -9.76 -2.97
CA CYS A 105 14.81 -10.47 -2.85
C CYS A 105 13.74 -9.89 -3.78
N LEU A 106 12.76 -10.72 -4.10
CA LEU A 106 11.51 -10.32 -4.70
C LEU A 106 10.47 -10.11 -3.59
N LEU A 107 10.00 -8.86 -3.47
CA LEU A 107 8.86 -8.50 -2.64
C LEU A 107 7.59 -8.61 -3.50
N ARG A 108 6.61 -9.37 -3.04
CA ARG A 108 5.26 -9.38 -3.59
C ARG A 108 4.28 -8.86 -2.56
N LEU A 109 3.54 -7.84 -2.93
CA LEU A 109 2.38 -7.38 -2.17
C LEU A 109 1.13 -7.87 -2.88
N TYR A 110 0.23 -8.50 -2.13
CA TYR A 110 -1.12 -8.78 -2.54
C TYR A 110 -2.07 -7.96 -1.68
N GLU A 111 -3.02 -7.31 -2.33
CA GLU A 111 -4.15 -6.67 -1.67
C GLU A 111 -5.44 -7.26 -2.22
N THR A 112 -6.25 -7.86 -1.33
CA THR A 112 -7.57 -8.38 -1.67
C THR A 112 -8.66 -7.47 -1.14
N PHE A 113 -9.61 -7.08 -2.01
CA PHE A 113 -10.70 -6.13 -1.73
C PHE A 113 -11.98 -6.48 -2.51
N ASP A 114 -13.09 -5.81 -2.21
CA ASP A 114 -14.42 -6.23 -2.68
C ASP A 114 -14.88 -5.53 -3.96
N ASP A 115 -14.40 -4.31 -4.23
CA ASP A 115 -14.89 -3.48 -5.31
C ASP A 115 -13.80 -3.26 -6.38
N PRO A 116 -14.03 -3.71 -7.64
CA PRO A 116 -13.03 -3.65 -8.69
C PRO A 116 -12.70 -2.22 -9.12
N THR A 117 -13.56 -1.25 -8.83
CA THR A 117 -13.33 0.16 -9.15
C THR A 117 -12.15 0.76 -8.38
N TRP A 118 -11.69 0.09 -7.31
CA TRP A 118 -10.58 0.55 -6.48
C TRP A 118 -9.21 0.15 -7.03
N GLY A 119 -9.14 -0.71 -8.05
CA GLY A 119 -7.90 -1.28 -8.55
C GLY A 119 -6.84 -0.25 -8.92
N ALA A 120 -7.19 0.74 -9.73
CA ALA A 120 -6.23 1.73 -10.24
C ALA A 120 -5.68 2.65 -9.13
N ARG A 121 -6.56 3.12 -8.23
CA ARG A 121 -6.15 3.97 -7.11
C ARG A 121 -5.26 3.22 -6.12
N ASN A 122 -5.56 1.95 -5.88
CA ASN A 122 -4.77 1.09 -5.00
C ASN A 122 -3.41 0.76 -5.63
N ALA A 123 -3.36 0.41 -6.91
CA ALA A 123 -2.10 0.17 -7.62
C ALA A 123 -1.18 1.39 -7.62
N ALA A 124 -1.74 2.59 -7.87
CA ALA A 124 -0.99 3.84 -7.80
C ALA A 124 -0.46 4.14 -6.39
N GLY A 125 -1.30 3.94 -5.37
CA GLY A 125 -0.93 4.12 -3.97
C GLY A 125 0.19 3.16 -3.54
N TRP A 126 0.04 1.87 -3.82
CA TRP A 126 1.01 0.85 -3.44
C TRP A 126 2.34 0.99 -4.14
N GLU A 127 2.36 1.29 -5.45
CA GLU A 127 3.64 1.55 -6.11
C GLU A 127 4.39 2.71 -5.45
N MET A 128 3.70 3.79 -5.07
CA MET A 128 4.34 4.93 -4.42
C MET A 128 4.81 4.60 -2.99
N CYS A 129 4.01 3.83 -2.24
CA CYS A 129 4.42 3.34 -0.91
C CYS A 129 5.64 2.43 -1.02
N LEU A 130 5.64 1.52 -1.99
CA LEU A 130 6.78 0.66 -2.26
C LEU A 130 7.97 1.47 -2.72
N ASP A 131 7.82 2.47 -3.61
CA ASP A 131 8.87 3.43 -4.00
C ASP A 131 9.55 4.04 -2.75
N ASN A 132 8.75 4.51 -1.78
CA ASN A 132 9.24 5.00 -0.49
C ASN A 132 9.94 3.92 0.36
N LEU A 133 9.46 2.68 0.37
CA LEU A 133 10.16 1.56 1.03
C LEU A 133 11.58 1.38 0.47
N GLY A 134 11.77 1.58 -0.84
CA GLY A 134 13.08 1.57 -1.48
C GLY A 134 14.01 2.66 -0.92
N LEU A 135 13.51 3.88 -0.78
CA LEU A 135 14.27 4.99 -0.20
C LEU A 135 14.66 4.73 1.26
N VAL A 136 13.73 4.20 2.07
CA VAL A 136 14.00 3.83 3.46
C VAL A 136 15.07 2.74 3.54
N LEU A 137 15.05 1.76 2.64
CA LEU A 137 16.10 0.74 2.56
C LEU A 137 17.47 1.32 2.19
N ASP A 138 17.51 2.37 1.37
CA ASP A 138 18.73 3.12 1.02
C ASP A 138 19.21 4.04 2.15
N GLY A 139 18.43 4.17 3.24
CA GLY A 139 18.71 5.12 4.33
C GLY A 139 18.39 6.57 3.95
N ALA A 140 17.64 6.79 2.88
CA ALA A 140 17.14 8.08 2.46
C ALA A 140 15.78 8.39 3.09
N ALA A 141 15.45 9.68 3.16
CA ALA A 141 14.11 10.10 3.56
C ALA A 141 13.09 9.68 2.48
N ALA A 142 11.96 9.11 2.91
CA ALA A 142 10.81 8.92 2.04
C ALA A 142 10.35 10.27 1.47
N LEU A 143 9.96 10.28 0.19
CA LEU A 143 9.46 11.48 -0.47
C LEU A 143 8.07 11.87 0.04
N LYS A 144 7.40 10.95 0.76
CA LYS A 144 5.99 11.05 1.16
C LYS A 144 5.09 11.22 -0.06
N PHE A 145 3.83 11.56 0.13
CA PHE A 145 2.82 11.57 -0.93
C PHE A 145 3.09 12.70 -1.95
N VAL A 146 3.25 12.36 -3.23
CA VAL A 146 3.40 13.33 -4.33
C VAL A 146 2.23 13.19 -5.29
N ALA A 147 1.29 14.14 -5.24
CA ALA A 147 0.01 14.04 -5.96
C ALA A 147 0.16 13.88 -7.48
N SER A 148 1.12 14.59 -8.10
CA SER A 148 1.37 14.47 -9.55
C SER A 148 1.92 13.10 -9.96
N VAL A 149 2.79 12.52 -9.13
CA VAL A 149 3.34 11.16 -9.34
C VAL A 149 2.23 10.13 -9.17
N TRP A 150 1.41 10.28 -8.13
CA TRP A 150 0.25 9.42 -7.91
C TRP A 150 -0.73 9.51 -9.10
N ARG A 151 -1.07 10.72 -9.57
CA ARG A 151 -2.00 10.94 -10.69
C ARG A 151 -1.52 10.25 -11.96
N ALA A 152 -0.24 10.40 -12.30
CA ALA A 152 0.33 9.74 -13.48
C ALA A 152 0.25 8.21 -13.39
N LYS A 153 0.49 7.63 -12.20
CA LYS A 153 0.33 6.18 -11.96
C LYS A 153 -1.13 5.76 -12.04
N PHE A 154 -2.05 6.53 -11.45
CA PHE A 154 -3.49 6.26 -11.48
C PHE A 154 -4.04 6.26 -12.90
N GLU A 155 -3.72 7.27 -13.71
CA GLU A 155 -4.17 7.35 -15.11
C GLU A 155 -3.69 6.15 -15.93
N ARG A 156 -2.43 5.72 -15.74
CA ARG A 156 -1.91 4.50 -16.37
C ARG A 156 -2.73 3.27 -15.99
N TYR A 157 -3.00 3.05 -14.70
CA TYR A 157 -3.73 1.88 -14.25
C TYR A 157 -5.23 1.94 -14.55
N ARG A 158 -5.81 3.13 -14.62
CA ARG A 158 -7.17 3.32 -15.11
C ARG A 158 -7.26 2.80 -16.54
N ASP A 159 -6.39 3.29 -17.42
CA ASP A 159 -6.41 2.90 -18.83
C ASP A 159 -6.13 1.39 -19.03
N GLU A 160 -5.36 0.79 -18.12
CA GLU A 160 -5.05 -0.65 -18.12
C GLU A 160 -6.20 -1.52 -17.58
N PHE A 161 -6.85 -1.12 -16.48
CA PHE A 161 -7.83 -1.95 -15.78
C PHE A 161 -9.27 -1.73 -16.24
N GLU A 162 -9.63 -0.53 -16.71
CA GLU A 162 -11.00 -0.24 -17.17
C GLU A 162 -11.56 -1.21 -18.23
N PRO A 163 -10.77 -1.66 -19.23
CA PRO A 163 -11.27 -2.59 -20.25
C PRO A 163 -11.80 -3.92 -19.70
N GLU A 164 -11.25 -4.40 -18.58
CA GLU A 164 -11.60 -5.70 -17.99
C GLU A 164 -12.47 -5.56 -16.73
N PHE A 165 -12.18 -4.56 -15.89
CA PHE A 165 -12.76 -4.42 -14.55
C PHE A 165 -13.79 -3.29 -14.44
N GLY A 166 -14.03 -2.56 -15.53
CA GLY A 166 -14.95 -1.43 -15.55
C GLY A 166 -14.36 -0.15 -14.95
N PRO A 167 -15.18 0.93 -14.85
CA PRO A 167 -14.71 2.27 -14.46
C PRO A 167 -13.91 2.27 -13.16
N GLN A 168 -12.83 3.04 -13.12
CA GLN A 168 -11.98 3.13 -11.93
C GLN A 168 -12.24 4.42 -11.15
N ASP A 169 -12.45 4.29 -9.84
CA ASP A 169 -12.81 5.38 -8.94
C ASP A 169 -11.64 6.33 -8.73
N ASP A 170 -11.81 7.59 -9.15
CA ASP A 170 -10.87 8.68 -8.87
C ASP A 170 -11.18 9.34 -7.51
N PRO A 171 -10.34 9.17 -6.47
CA PRO A 171 -10.54 9.74 -5.16
C PRO A 171 -10.09 11.21 -5.06
N THR A 172 -9.58 11.84 -6.13
CA THR A 172 -9.03 13.21 -6.12
C THR A 172 -9.94 14.24 -5.44
N GLY A 173 -11.25 14.19 -5.71
CA GLY A 173 -12.21 15.13 -5.13
C GLY A 173 -12.50 14.93 -3.62
N LYS A 174 -12.07 13.79 -3.06
CA LYS A 174 -12.40 13.33 -1.70
C LYS A 174 -11.17 13.24 -0.80
N HIS A 175 -10.00 12.90 -1.35
CA HIS A 175 -8.79 12.67 -0.58
C HIS A 175 -8.01 13.99 -0.36
N PRO A 176 -7.75 14.42 0.90
CA PRO A 176 -7.08 15.69 1.19
C PRO A 176 -5.76 15.88 0.47
N LEU A 177 -4.92 14.83 0.42
CA LEU A 177 -3.62 14.81 -0.25
C LEU A 177 -3.67 14.83 -1.79
N LEU A 178 -4.84 14.59 -2.40
CA LEU A 178 -5.01 14.61 -3.87
C LEU A 178 -5.75 15.84 -4.38
N LYS A 179 -6.30 16.67 -3.48
CA LYS A 179 -6.88 17.95 -3.89
C LYS A 179 -5.78 18.75 -4.57
N ASP A 180 -6.04 19.22 -5.78
CA ASP A 180 -5.14 20.15 -6.44
C ASP A 180 -5.03 21.39 -5.55
N GLU A 181 -3.91 21.55 -4.86
CA GLU A 181 -3.53 22.84 -4.31
C GLU A 181 -3.19 23.77 -5.48
N ALA A 182 -4.23 24.31 -6.11
CA ALA A 182 -4.14 25.63 -6.70
C ALA A 182 -3.90 26.61 -5.54
N VAL A 183 -2.67 26.68 -5.04
CA VAL A 183 -2.20 27.90 -4.40
C VAL A 183 -2.11 28.93 -5.52
N ALA A 184 -3.24 29.60 -5.75
CA ALA A 184 -3.23 30.93 -6.33
C ALA A 184 -2.39 31.81 -5.40
N GLY A 185 -1.10 31.87 -5.67
CA GLY A 185 -0.21 32.88 -5.12
C GLY A 185 -0.57 34.19 -5.78
N ASP A 186 -1.40 34.96 -5.09
CA ASP A 186 -1.66 36.37 -5.34
C ASP A 186 -0.33 37.14 -5.31
N ALA A 187 -0.01 37.83 -6.41
CA ALA A 187 1.02 38.86 -6.50
C ALA A 187 0.65 39.86 -7.61
#